data_AF-A0A0R0K746-F1
#
_entry.id   AF-A0A0R0K746-F1
#
_cell.length_a   1.000
_cell.length_b   1.000
_cell.length_c   1.000
_cell.angle_alpha   90.00
_cell.angle_beta   90.00
_cell.angle_gamma   90.00
#
_symmetry.space_group_name_H-M   'P 1'
#
loop_
_entity.id
_entity.type
_entity.pdbx_description
1 polymer ?
#
loop_
_entity_poly.entity_id
_entity_poly.type
_entity_poly.pdbx_seq_one_letter_code
_entity_poly.pdbx_strand_id
1 'polypeptide(L)'
;MSYHKFNESQREQVVLRRLKQGEIVALISDAGMPGISDPGMELAKLCVSENILVVPIPGPCALVSALSASGLTTDEFTFVGFLPKHSELRRKRLMVSADQTTTQIFYVAPHKLSQFLDESSSIFGDARQCVIAREMTKLHEERDDTLEENASRVKAIKCIKPAFAVPLHVVSRMDLAGAVFWLV
;
A
#
# COMPACT_ATOMS: atom_id res chain seq x y z
N MET A 1 -20.14 3.92 -8.61
CA MET A 1 -19.85 2.84 -9.60
C MET A 1 -18.79 1.96 -9.00
N SER A 2 -18.90 0.64 -9.07
CA SER A 2 -17.84 -0.24 -8.58
C SER A 2 -16.63 -0.22 -9.50
N TYR A 3 -15.44 0.00 -8.91
CA TYR A 3 -14.15 0.01 -9.60
C TYR A 3 -13.18 -0.83 -8.79
N HIS A 4 -12.77 -1.99 -9.34
CA HIS A 4 -11.91 -2.93 -8.64
C HIS A 4 -11.04 -3.69 -9.63
N LYS A 5 -10.00 -4.37 -9.14
CA LYS A 5 -8.95 -5.01 -9.95
C LYS A 5 -9.46 -5.91 -11.10
N PHE A 6 -10.58 -6.61 -10.90
CA PHE A 6 -11.16 -7.49 -11.92
C PHE A 6 -11.95 -6.78 -13.02
N ASN A 7 -12.29 -5.50 -12.85
CA ASN A 7 -13.10 -4.73 -13.81
C ASN A 7 -12.47 -3.41 -14.25
N GLU A 8 -11.28 -3.07 -13.74
CA GLU A 8 -10.67 -1.75 -13.91
C GLU A 8 -10.53 -1.38 -15.40
N SER A 9 -9.97 -2.26 -16.24
CA SER A 9 -9.80 -1.98 -17.67
C SER A 9 -11.11 -1.69 -18.41
N GLN A 10 -12.20 -2.36 -18.02
CA GLN A 10 -13.52 -2.10 -18.62
C GLN A 10 -14.11 -0.78 -18.11
N ARG A 11 -13.92 -0.50 -16.81
CA ARG A 11 -14.50 0.68 -16.14
C ARG A 11 -13.73 1.96 -16.46
N GLU A 12 -12.43 1.89 -16.72
CA GLU A 12 -11.59 3.02 -17.15
C GLU A 12 -12.18 3.77 -18.33
N GLN A 13 -12.60 3.06 -19.37
CA GLN A 13 -13.20 3.66 -20.56
C GLN A 13 -14.57 4.31 -20.27
N VAL A 14 -15.30 3.78 -19.29
CA VAL A 14 -16.55 4.41 -18.83
C VAL A 14 -16.26 5.69 -18.06
N VAL A 15 -15.29 5.66 -17.15
CA VAL A 15 -14.86 6.84 -16.39
C VAL A 15 -14.33 7.93 -17.33
N LEU A 16 -13.46 7.56 -18.28
CA LEU A 16 -12.86 8.50 -19.23
C LEU A 16 -13.91 9.24 -20.05
N ARG A 17 -14.94 8.53 -20.54
CA ARG A 17 -16.04 9.16 -21.28
C ARG A 17 -16.79 10.19 -20.44
N ARG A 18 -17.08 9.88 -19.17
CA ARG A 18 -17.77 10.81 -18.25
C ARG A 18 -16.92 12.03 -17.95
N LEU A 19 -15.62 11.85 -17.75
CA LEU A 19 -14.68 12.96 -17.56
C LEU A 19 -14.61 13.87 -18.78
N LYS A 20 -14.57 13.31 -19.99
CA LYS A 20 -14.62 14.07 -21.25
C LYS A 20 -15.96 14.81 -21.46
N GLN A 21 -17.02 14.38 -20.79
CA GLN A 21 -18.32 15.07 -20.76
C GLN A 21 -18.39 16.18 -19.70
N GLY A 22 -17.29 16.44 -18.98
CA GLY A 22 -17.21 17.48 -17.95
C GLY A 22 -17.67 17.03 -16.56
N GLU A 23 -18.00 15.74 -16.39
CA GLU A 23 -18.35 15.21 -15.06
C GLU A 23 -17.14 15.22 -14.12
N ILE A 24 -17.44 15.32 -12.83
CA ILE A 24 -16.48 15.17 -11.75
C ILE A 24 -16.52 13.73 -11.25
N VAL A 25 -15.36 13.07 -11.16
CA VAL A 25 -15.27 11.69 -10.68
C VAL A 25 -14.37 11.64 -9.45
N ALA A 26 -14.82 10.95 -8.40
CA ALA A 26 -13.98 10.61 -7.27
C ALA A 26 -13.57 9.13 -7.32
N LEU A 27 -12.28 8.85 -7.17
CA LEU A 27 -11.78 7.49 -6.94
C LEU A 27 -11.49 7.30 -5.45
N ILE A 28 -12.05 6.24 -4.88
CA ILE A 28 -11.90 5.86 -3.47
C ILE A 28 -11.49 4.38 -3.38
N SER A 29 -10.73 4.01 -2.35
CA SER A 29 -10.36 2.62 -2.05
C SER A 29 -11.03 2.19 -0.74
N ASP A 30 -11.13 0.88 -0.50
CA ASP A 30 -11.71 0.35 0.75
C ASP A 30 -10.92 0.81 1.99
N ALA A 31 -9.64 1.11 1.82
CA ALA A 31 -8.81 1.76 2.84
C ALA A 31 -7.60 2.46 2.21
N GLY A 32 -7.11 3.50 2.89
CA GLY A 32 -5.82 4.11 2.60
C GLY A 32 -5.81 5.03 1.37
N MET A 33 -4.70 4.97 0.61
CA MET A 33 -4.46 5.81 -0.56
C MET A 33 -4.78 5.01 -1.82
N PRO A 34 -5.83 5.37 -2.59
CA PRO A 34 -6.15 4.63 -3.81
C PRO A 34 -4.95 4.66 -4.78
N GLY A 35 -4.85 3.64 -5.64
CA GLY A 35 -3.75 3.50 -6.60
C GLY A 35 -2.41 3.02 -6.02
N ILE A 36 -2.28 2.92 -4.68
CA ILE A 36 -1.10 2.35 -4.03
C ILE A 36 -1.44 0.96 -3.47
N SER A 37 -0.99 -0.08 -4.17
CA SER A 37 -1.40 -1.48 -3.91
C SER A 37 -2.90 -1.77 -4.06
N ASP A 38 -3.66 -0.79 -4.54
CA ASP A 38 -5.07 -0.84 -4.88
C ASP A 38 -5.30 -0.39 -6.33
N PRO A 39 -6.48 -0.69 -6.93
CA PRO A 39 -6.85 -0.20 -8.26
C PRO A 39 -6.78 1.34 -8.35
N GLY A 40 -6.54 1.85 -9.56
CA GLY A 40 -6.55 3.29 -9.84
C GLY A 40 -5.32 3.82 -10.56
N MET A 41 -4.17 3.14 -10.44
CA MET A 41 -2.94 3.54 -11.11
C MET A 41 -3.13 3.68 -12.64
N GLU A 42 -3.76 2.70 -13.28
CA GLU A 42 -3.99 2.72 -14.73
C GLU A 42 -5.00 3.81 -15.13
N LEU A 43 -6.04 4.08 -14.32
CA LEU A 43 -6.93 5.22 -14.54
C LEU A 43 -6.21 6.56 -14.42
N ALA A 44 -5.34 6.74 -13.43
CA ALA A 44 -4.54 7.94 -13.25
C ALA A 44 -3.66 8.17 -14.49
N LYS A 45 -2.97 7.12 -14.94
CA LYS A 45 -2.12 7.12 -16.12
C LYS A 45 -2.91 7.46 -17.39
N LEU A 46 -4.09 6.88 -17.56
CA LEU A 46 -5.00 7.17 -18.66
C LEU A 46 -5.41 8.65 -18.66
N CYS A 47 -5.81 9.19 -17.50
CA CYS A 47 -6.17 10.60 -17.37
C CYS A 47 -4.99 11.52 -17.74
N VAL A 48 -3.79 11.24 -17.23
CA VAL A 48 -2.57 12.00 -17.57
C VAL A 48 -2.30 11.94 -19.08
N SER A 49 -2.42 10.76 -19.71
CA SER A 49 -2.20 10.62 -21.16
C SER A 49 -3.22 11.40 -22.01
N GLU A 50 -4.41 11.64 -21.46
CA GLU A 50 -5.51 12.36 -22.10
C GLU A 50 -5.57 13.84 -21.68
N ASN A 51 -4.55 14.33 -20.96
CA ASN A 51 -4.49 15.69 -20.41
C ASN A 51 -5.68 16.05 -19.50
N ILE A 52 -6.23 15.07 -18.79
CA ILE A 52 -7.28 15.27 -17.79
C ILE A 52 -6.63 15.52 -16.44
N LEU A 53 -7.10 16.55 -15.74
CA LEU A 53 -6.58 16.93 -14.43
C LEU A 53 -6.85 15.83 -13.40
N VAL A 54 -5.77 15.33 -12.80
CA VAL A 54 -5.80 14.40 -11.66
C VAL A 54 -5.37 15.16 -10.41
N VAL A 55 -6.28 15.26 -9.43
CA VAL A 55 -6.03 15.98 -8.17
C VAL A 55 -5.85 14.98 -7.03
N PRO A 56 -4.61 14.72 -6.56
CA PRO A 56 -4.40 13.86 -5.40
C PRO A 56 -4.80 14.61 -4.12
N ILE A 57 -5.59 13.96 -3.26
CA ILE A 57 -5.92 14.48 -1.94
C ILE A 57 -5.06 13.73 -0.91
N PRO A 58 -4.27 14.43 -0.08
CA PRO A 58 -3.52 13.80 0.99
C PRO A 58 -4.45 13.06 1.96
N GLY A 59 -4.06 11.87 2.40
CA GLY A 59 -4.90 11.03 3.24
C GLY A 59 -4.14 9.91 3.94
N PRO A 60 -4.86 9.03 4.67
CA PRO A 60 -4.26 7.93 5.41
C PRO A 60 -3.45 7.00 4.51
N CYS A 61 -2.24 6.63 4.95
CA CYS A 61 -1.40 5.69 4.21
C CYS A 61 -0.68 4.77 5.20
N ALA A 62 -1.13 3.50 5.28
CA ALA A 62 -0.68 2.56 6.30
C ALA A 62 0.86 2.36 6.29
N LEU A 63 1.49 2.32 5.11
CA LEU A 63 2.95 2.20 5.01
C LEU A 63 3.69 3.39 5.63
N VAL A 64 3.20 4.61 5.41
CA VAL A 64 3.82 5.85 5.89
C VAL A 64 3.61 5.98 7.39
N SER A 65 2.38 5.77 7.87
CA SER A 65 2.06 5.79 9.30
C SER A 65 2.84 4.75 10.08
N ALA A 66 2.98 3.54 9.52
CA ALA A 66 3.77 2.53 10.18
C ALA A 66 5.26 2.90 10.17
N LEU A 67 5.81 3.44 9.08
CA LEU A 67 7.22 3.81 8.97
C LEU A 67 7.58 4.90 10.00
N SER A 68 6.77 5.95 10.11
CA SER A 68 7.02 7.05 11.05
C SER A 68 7.08 6.59 12.52
N ALA A 69 6.33 5.55 12.86
CA ALA A 69 6.31 4.96 14.20
C ALA A 69 7.31 3.80 14.40
N SER A 70 8.15 3.46 13.42
CA SER A 70 8.96 2.23 13.47
C SER A 70 10.35 2.37 14.09
N GLY A 71 10.87 3.58 14.25
CA GLY A 71 12.26 3.80 14.69
C GLY A 71 13.32 3.37 13.66
N LEU A 72 12.91 2.99 12.44
CA LEU A 72 13.81 2.75 11.30
C LEU A 72 14.13 4.05 10.58
N THR A 73 15.19 4.04 9.77
CA THR A 73 15.56 5.21 8.95
C THR A 73 14.46 5.53 7.95
N THR A 74 14.13 6.82 7.87
CA THR A 74 13.08 7.35 6.99
C THR A 74 13.63 8.24 5.88
N ASP A 75 14.96 8.45 5.83
CA ASP A 75 15.63 9.28 4.82
C ASP A 75 15.49 8.68 3.41
N GLU A 76 15.62 7.36 3.32
CA GLU A 76 15.41 6.59 2.10
C GLU A 76 14.74 5.26 2.44
N PHE A 77 13.65 4.95 1.75
CA PHE A 77 12.95 3.69 1.90
C PHE A 77 12.36 3.20 0.58
N THR A 78 12.23 1.89 0.46
CA THR A 78 11.59 1.24 -0.67
C THR A 78 10.27 0.61 -0.25
N PHE A 79 9.18 1.03 -0.89
CA PHE A 79 7.92 0.30 -0.81
C PHE A 79 7.93 -0.88 -1.80
N VAL A 80 8.01 -2.10 -1.29
CA VAL A 80 7.99 -3.33 -2.10
C VAL A 80 6.56 -3.82 -2.36
N GLY A 81 5.63 -3.50 -1.47
CA GLY A 81 4.23 -3.94 -1.55
C GLY A 81 4.07 -5.44 -1.31
N PHE A 82 3.12 -6.06 -2.01
CA PHE A 82 2.85 -7.49 -1.88
C PHE A 82 3.82 -8.32 -2.73
N LEU A 83 4.42 -9.34 -2.11
CA LEU A 83 5.28 -10.27 -2.84
C LEU A 83 4.51 -11.19 -3.81
N PRO A 84 5.17 -11.68 -4.88
CA PRO A 84 4.60 -12.64 -5.81
C PRO A 84 4.02 -13.88 -5.10
N LYS A 85 2.91 -14.40 -5.64
CA LYS A 85 2.28 -15.62 -5.12
C LYS A 85 3.13 -16.86 -5.39
N HIS A 86 3.79 -16.93 -6.56
CA HIS A 86 4.66 -18.04 -6.94
C HIS A 86 5.96 -18.02 -6.14
N SER A 87 6.34 -19.17 -5.58
CA SER A 87 7.49 -19.33 -4.67
C SER A 87 8.81 -18.89 -5.31
N GLU A 88 9.07 -19.30 -6.55
CA GLU A 88 10.31 -18.96 -7.25
C GLU A 88 10.44 -17.44 -7.48
N LEU A 89 9.39 -16.80 -7.99
CA LEU A 89 9.37 -15.35 -8.20
C LEU A 89 9.48 -14.59 -6.89
N ARG A 90 8.83 -15.08 -5.83
CA ARG A 90 8.92 -14.50 -4.49
C ARG A 90 10.34 -14.60 -3.94
N ARG A 91 10.96 -15.78 -4.00
CA ARG A 91 12.36 -15.99 -3.57
C ARG A 91 13.31 -15.11 -4.37
N LYS A 92 13.13 -15.01 -5.69
CA LYS A 92 13.93 -14.11 -6.54
C LYS A 92 13.79 -12.65 -6.10
N ARG A 93 12.58 -12.19 -5.79
CA ARG A 93 12.36 -10.83 -5.29
C ARG A 93 12.96 -10.61 -3.90
N LEU A 94 12.87 -11.60 -3.02
CA LEU A 94 13.52 -11.56 -1.70
C LEU A 94 15.04 -11.49 -1.84
N MET A 95 15.68 -12.30 -2.70
CA MET A 95 17.13 -12.19 -2.91
C MET A 95 17.56 -10.78 -3.35
N VAL A 96 16.84 -10.15 -4.29
CA VAL A 96 17.09 -8.75 -4.67
C VAL A 96 16.93 -7.79 -3.49
N SER A 97 15.98 -8.07 -2.60
CA SER A 97 15.71 -7.26 -1.39
C SER A 97 16.79 -7.44 -0.32
N ALA A 98 17.50 -8.57 -0.30
CA ALA A 98 18.56 -8.86 0.64
C ALA A 98 19.77 -7.93 0.45
N ASP A 99 20.05 -7.59 -0.81
CA ASP A 99 21.18 -6.74 -1.20
C ASP A 99 20.92 -5.23 -0.96
N GLN A 100 19.69 -4.85 -0.61
CA GLN A 100 19.34 -3.45 -0.36
C GLN A 100 19.70 -3.03 1.06
N THR A 101 20.29 -1.85 1.25
CA THR A 101 20.63 -1.34 2.58
C THR A 101 19.52 -0.51 3.21
N THR A 102 18.65 0.08 2.40
CA THR A 102 17.58 0.99 2.82
C THR A 102 16.42 0.26 3.50
N THR A 103 15.59 1.03 4.22
CA THR A 103 14.38 0.51 4.85
C THR A 103 13.43 -0.01 3.78
N GLN A 104 12.91 -1.23 3.96
CA GLN A 104 11.98 -1.84 3.01
C GLN A 104 10.63 -2.14 3.67
N ILE A 105 9.55 -1.83 2.97
CA ILE A 105 8.18 -2.02 3.47
C ILE A 105 7.44 -3.02 2.60
N PHE A 106 6.91 -4.07 3.23
CA PHE A 106 6.15 -5.12 2.58
C PHE A 106 4.73 -5.15 3.13
N TYR A 107 3.79 -5.48 2.25
CA TYR A 107 2.43 -5.86 2.65
C TYR A 107 2.33 -7.37 2.61
N VAL A 108 1.79 -7.97 3.68
CA VAL A 108 1.66 -9.43 3.78
C VAL A 108 0.30 -9.78 4.33
N ALA A 109 -0.35 -10.72 3.66
CA ALA A 109 -1.63 -11.22 4.13
C ALA A 109 -1.45 -11.95 5.48
N PRO A 110 -2.40 -11.86 6.42
CA PRO A 110 -2.27 -12.45 7.76
C PRO A 110 -1.86 -13.93 7.75
N HIS A 111 -2.48 -14.73 6.87
CA HIS A 111 -2.23 -16.16 6.74
C HIS A 111 -0.87 -16.52 6.10
N LYS A 112 -0.11 -15.53 5.61
CA LYS A 112 1.21 -15.72 4.99
C LYS A 112 2.36 -15.20 5.84
N LEU A 113 2.07 -14.59 6.99
CA LEU A 113 3.08 -13.94 7.82
C LEU A 113 4.17 -14.92 8.27
N SER A 114 3.78 -16.09 8.80
CA SER A 114 4.74 -17.12 9.25
C SER A 114 5.67 -17.55 8.12
N GLN A 115 5.09 -17.96 6.98
CA GLN A 115 5.86 -18.36 5.80
C GLN A 115 6.85 -17.26 5.36
N PHE A 116 6.40 -16.01 5.38
CA PHE A 116 7.22 -14.89 4.98
C PHE A 116 8.38 -14.63 5.95
N LEU A 117 8.15 -14.73 7.26
CA LEU A 117 9.20 -14.65 8.28
C LEU A 117 10.23 -15.76 8.10
N ASP A 118 9.79 -17.00 7.88
CA ASP A 118 10.69 -18.13 7.65
C ASP A 118 11.53 -17.93 6.37
N GLU A 119 10.89 -17.60 5.24
CA GLU A 119 11.60 -17.43 3.97
C GLU A 119 12.58 -16.26 4.01
N SER A 120 12.15 -15.12 4.54
CA SER A 120 12.99 -13.92 4.61
C SER A 120 14.15 -14.06 5.59
N SER A 121 13.98 -14.71 6.74
CA SER A 121 15.07 -14.96 7.70
C SER A 121 16.20 -15.75 7.06
N SER A 122 15.85 -16.79 6.31
CA SER A 122 16.81 -17.63 5.60
C SER A 122 17.59 -16.88 4.51
N ILE A 123 17.05 -15.77 4.00
CA ILE A 123 17.63 -15.00 2.89
C ILE A 123 18.35 -13.74 3.38
N PHE A 124 17.76 -13.00 4.32
CA PHE A 124 18.30 -11.75 4.86
C PHE A 124 19.29 -11.96 6.00
N GLY A 125 19.24 -13.14 6.63
CA GLY A 125 20.00 -13.47 7.82
C GLY A 125 19.37 -12.93 9.11
N ASP A 126 19.73 -13.56 10.23
CA ASP A 126 19.11 -13.34 11.54
C ASP A 126 19.39 -11.96 12.17
N ALA A 127 20.25 -11.14 11.56
CA ALA A 127 20.77 -9.91 12.16
C ALA A 127 20.07 -8.62 11.68
N ARG A 128 19.32 -8.66 10.58
CA ARG A 128 18.73 -7.47 9.93
C ARG A 128 17.59 -6.88 10.79
N GLN A 129 17.25 -5.59 10.86
CA GLN A 129 16.16 -5.15 11.78
C GLN A 129 14.72 -5.24 11.22
N CYS A 130 13.76 -5.66 12.06
CA CYS A 130 12.32 -5.82 11.73
C CYS A 130 11.42 -4.94 12.59
N VAL A 131 10.30 -4.47 12.03
CA VAL A 131 9.14 -4.06 12.81
C VAL A 131 7.89 -4.60 12.15
N ILE A 132 7.02 -5.29 12.88
CA ILE A 132 5.71 -5.72 12.38
C ILE A 132 4.66 -4.71 12.87
N ALA A 133 3.79 -4.28 11.97
CA ALA A 133 2.78 -3.27 12.25
C ALA A 133 1.39 -3.86 11.95
N ARG A 134 0.56 -4.04 12.99
CA ARG A 134 -0.72 -4.75 12.87
C ARG A 134 -1.87 -3.86 13.34
N GLU A 135 -2.98 -3.98 12.61
CA GLU A 135 -4.24 -3.29 12.94
C GLU A 135 -4.04 -1.78 13.21
N MET A 136 -3.21 -1.13 12.38
CA MET A 136 -2.90 0.29 12.51
C MET A 136 -4.19 1.12 12.65
N THR A 137 -4.19 2.07 13.57
CA THR A 137 -5.28 3.00 13.91
C THR A 137 -6.53 2.37 14.52
N LYS A 138 -6.52 1.07 14.87
CA LYS A 138 -7.65 0.37 15.49
C LYS A 138 -7.45 0.19 16.99
N LEU A 139 -8.52 -0.22 17.69
CA LEU A 139 -8.50 -0.48 19.13
C LEU A 139 -7.42 -1.49 19.56
N HIS A 140 -7.10 -2.44 18.68
CA HIS A 140 -6.07 -3.46 18.90
C HIS A 140 -4.80 -3.17 18.08
N GLU A 141 -4.44 -1.90 17.92
CA GLU A 141 -3.17 -1.50 17.31
C GLU A 141 -2.01 -2.11 18.12
N GLU A 142 -1.24 -2.99 17.47
CA GLU A 142 -0.12 -3.70 18.07
C GLU A 142 1.17 -3.35 17.31
N ARG A 143 2.17 -2.90 18.06
CA ARG A 143 3.54 -2.70 17.60
C ARG A 143 4.45 -3.59 18.44
N ASP A 144 4.81 -4.73 17.90
CA ASP A 144 5.78 -5.62 18.55
C ASP A 144 7.19 -5.19 18.16
N ASP A 145 7.87 -4.54 19.11
CA ASP A 145 9.27 -4.11 18.99
C ASP A 145 10.25 -5.28 19.18
N THR A 146 9.78 -6.41 19.72
CA THR A 146 10.60 -7.56 20.13
C THR A 146 9.92 -8.88 19.80
N LEU A 147 10.56 -9.64 18.89
CA LEU A 147 10.24 -11.01 18.50
C LEU A 147 10.71 -12.03 19.56
N GLU A 148 10.33 -11.88 20.84
CA GLU A 148 10.78 -12.84 21.87
C GLU A 148 9.89 -14.09 21.99
N GLU A 149 8.60 -14.04 21.68
CA GLU A 149 7.72 -15.16 22.04
C GLU A 149 7.28 -16.13 20.93
N ASN A 150 7.52 -15.87 19.63
CA ASN A 150 7.00 -16.79 18.58
C ASN A 150 7.89 -17.11 17.37
N ALA A 151 9.14 -16.66 17.30
CA ALA A 151 10.06 -17.15 16.26
C ALA A 151 11.50 -16.90 16.70
N SER A 152 12.13 -17.89 17.31
CA SER A 152 13.56 -17.87 17.58
C SER A 152 14.31 -17.65 16.26
N ARG A 153 14.79 -16.41 16.07
CA ARG A 153 15.68 -15.90 15.00
C ARG A 153 15.01 -15.62 13.65
N VAL A 154 14.35 -14.48 13.59
CA VAL A 154 14.26 -13.69 12.37
C VAL A 154 14.41 -12.25 12.79
N LYS A 155 15.33 -11.51 12.20
CA LYS A 155 15.25 -10.06 12.29
C LYS A 155 15.18 -9.58 10.82
N ALA A 156 14.01 -9.06 10.42
CA ALA A 156 13.69 -8.06 9.38
C ALA A 156 12.70 -8.41 8.26
N ILE A 157 11.40 -8.42 8.56
CA ILE A 157 10.46 -7.85 7.61
C ILE A 157 9.19 -7.22 8.20
N LYS A 158 8.88 -6.02 7.71
CA LYS A 158 7.63 -5.34 8.02
C LYS A 158 6.48 -5.89 7.20
N CYS A 159 5.49 -6.45 7.87
CA CYS A 159 4.22 -6.90 7.33
C CYS A 159 3.11 -5.99 7.84
N ILE A 160 2.41 -5.30 6.95
CA ILE A 160 1.18 -4.56 7.27
C ILE A 160 -0.01 -5.45 6.90
N LYS A 161 -0.87 -5.71 7.89
CA LYS A 161 -2.20 -6.28 7.63
C LYS A 161 -3.10 -5.19 7.02
N PRO A 162 -3.81 -5.46 5.91
CA PRO A 162 -4.85 -4.55 5.45
C PRO A 162 -6.00 -4.59 6.47
N ALA A 163 -6.22 -3.47 7.13
CA ALA A 163 -7.21 -3.30 8.16
C ALA A 163 -8.00 -2.03 7.79
N PHE A 164 -9.25 -2.24 7.37
CA PHE A 164 -10.25 -1.22 7.02
C PHE A 164 -10.12 0.08 7.81
N ALA A 165 -10.00 1.21 7.10
CA ALA A 165 -10.08 2.55 7.66
C ALA A 165 -11.40 3.19 7.21
N VAL A 166 -12.18 3.69 8.17
CA VAL A 166 -13.45 4.39 7.94
C VAL A 166 -13.14 5.87 7.65
N PRO A 167 -13.76 6.53 6.64
CA PRO A 167 -13.37 7.89 6.26
C PRO A 167 -13.93 8.96 7.21
N LEU A 168 -13.06 9.89 7.62
CA LEU A 168 -13.42 11.12 8.30
C LEU A 168 -13.55 12.24 7.23
N HIS A 169 -14.75 12.81 7.11
CA HIS A 169 -15.08 13.85 6.13
C HIS A 169 -14.54 15.25 6.53
N VAL A 170 -13.89 15.95 5.59
CA VAL A 170 -13.91 17.42 5.53
C VAL A 170 -13.95 17.86 4.06
N VAL A 171 -14.99 18.61 3.66
CA VAL A 171 -15.12 19.23 2.33
C VAL A 171 -15.16 20.74 2.51
N SER A 172 -14.36 21.48 1.73
CA SER A 172 -14.60 22.90 1.47
C SER A 172 -14.62 23.14 -0.04
N ARG A 173 -15.63 23.88 -0.52
CA ARG A 173 -16.03 24.03 -1.93
C ARG A 173 -14.95 24.69 -2.80
N MET A 174 -14.71 24.13 -3.99
CA MET A 174 -14.12 24.82 -5.14
C MET A 174 -14.84 24.40 -6.43
N ASP A 175 -15.17 25.38 -7.28
CA ASP A 175 -15.78 25.19 -8.62
C ASP A 175 -14.80 24.51 -9.57
N LEU A 176 -15.07 23.26 -9.96
CA LEU A 176 -14.13 22.43 -10.74
C LEU A 176 -14.88 21.53 -11.75
N ALA A 177 -15.21 22.07 -12.93
CA ALA A 177 -15.69 21.24 -14.04
C ALA A 177 -14.54 20.39 -14.62
N GLY A 178 -14.72 19.06 -14.68
CA GLY A 178 -13.79 18.12 -15.33
C GLY A 178 -12.62 17.57 -14.50
N ALA A 179 -12.63 17.68 -13.17
CA ALA A 179 -11.57 17.14 -12.31
C ALA A 179 -11.86 15.72 -11.80
N VAL A 180 -10.83 14.85 -11.76
CA VAL A 180 -10.84 13.62 -10.97
C VAL A 180 -10.28 13.92 -9.58
N PHE A 181 -11.09 13.70 -8.56
CA PHE A 181 -10.67 13.74 -7.17
C PHE A 181 -10.33 12.34 -6.68
N TRP A 182 -9.37 12.24 -5.78
CA TRP A 182 -9.10 11.00 -5.05
C TRP A 182 -9.65 11.23 -3.65
N LEU A 183 -10.80 10.66 -3.34
CA LEU A 183 -11.40 10.82 -2.02
C LEU A 183 -11.15 9.55 -1.20
N VAL A 184 -11.04 9.74 0.11
CA VAL A 184 -10.92 8.65 1.09
C VAL A 184 -12.33 8.17 1.44
#